data_AF-A0A8T8SEH2-F1
#
_entry.id   AF-A0A8T8SEH2-F1
#
_cell.length_a   1.000
_cell.length_b   1.000
_cell.length_c   1.000
_cell.angle_alpha   90.00
_cell.angle_beta   90.00
_cell.angle_gamma   90.00
#
_symmetry.space_group_name_H-M   'P 1'
#
loop_
_entity.id
_entity.type
_entity.pdbx_description
1 polymer ?
#
loop_
_entity_poly.entity_id
_entity_poly.type
_entity_poly.pdbx_seq_one_letter_code
_entity_poly.pdbx_strand_id
1 'polypeptide(L)'
;MATATTAQGQQQDTQKMTSDAQRDALAALLRRPSKNSGSSSSSQRGPPQPPAPAEKVEEEDTAPPTQAPVGTPRPMPFDPSIPPPSIDPFAFPSAQDLPPAPRKRILTPTHLAHFLTSQTHTDLLSFLRQGAASIVGVQVPADVHTPEPSPAPAADESDGKRTGIQSALALLNTVASILASHPPHAQNQGGTLGSGSASAQGRFGNPTFRNFHAEISARSDELHSQFFHQLRDGEGDDEEEKRWKKVARAELKAYFDEAWGNARRIDYGSGMELNF
;
A
#
# COMPACT_ATOMS: atom_id res chain seq x y z
N MET A 1 -50.26 -33.97 2.44
CA MET A 1 -49.93 -32.67 1.81
C MET A 1 -50.14 -31.58 2.84
N ALA A 2 -49.31 -30.53 2.79
CA ALA A 2 -49.21 -29.38 3.68
C ALA A 2 -48.25 -29.53 4.88
N THR A 3 -47.05 -28.93 4.75
CA THR A 3 -46.41 -27.97 5.68
C THR A 3 -44.95 -27.74 5.28
N ALA A 4 -44.68 -26.80 4.36
CA ALA A 4 -43.33 -26.28 4.10
C ALA A 4 -43.41 -24.98 3.27
N THR A 5 -43.87 -23.87 3.85
CA THR A 5 -43.85 -22.56 3.13
C THR A 5 -43.58 -21.34 4.04
N THR A 6 -43.45 -21.50 5.36
CA THR A 6 -43.40 -20.34 6.26
C THR A 6 -41.97 -19.84 6.60
N ALA A 7 -40.91 -20.60 6.30
CA ALA A 7 -39.55 -20.26 6.75
C ALA A 7 -38.77 -19.29 5.82
N GLN A 8 -39.17 -19.13 4.55
CA GLN A 8 -38.41 -18.30 3.60
C GLN A 8 -38.74 -16.79 3.68
N GLY A 9 -39.91 -16.40 4.21
CA GLY A 9 -40.29 -14.99 4.34
C GLY A 9 -39.52 -14.23 5.43
N GLN A 10 -39.24 -14.87 6.56
CA GLN A 10 -38.57 -14.21 7.69
C GLN A 10 -37.08 -13.95 7.47
N GLN A 11 -36.40 -14.76 6.64
CA GLN A 11 -34.99 -14.53 6.30
C GLN A 11 -34.80 -13.42 5.27
N GLN A 12 -35.75 -13.21 4.36
CA GLN A 12 -35.68 -12.12 3.39
C GLN A 12 -35.99 -10.75 4.02
N ASP A 13 -36.95 -10.69 4.96
CA ASP A 13 -37.27 -9.44 5.65
C ASP A 13 -36.14 -8.98 6.61
N THR A 14 -35.44 -9.93 7.25
CA THR A 14 -34.31 -9.60 8.14
C THR A 14 -33.05 -9.17 7.38
N GLN A 15 -32.80 -9.73 6.18
CA GLN A 15 -31.73 -9.26 5.28
C GLN A 15 -32.05 -7.89 4.66
N LYS A 16 -33.32 -7.62 4.35
CA LYS A 16 -33.74 -6.33 3.80
C LYS A 16 -33.67 -5.21 4.84
N MET A 17 -34.07 -5.47 6.09
CA MET A 17 -33.96 -4.48 7.18
C MET A 17 -32.51 -4.14 7.55
N THR A 18 -31.57 -5.10 7.46
CA THR A 18 -30.15 -4.85 7.72
C THR A 18 -29.49 -4.03 6.61
N SER A 19 -29.85 -4.27 5.34
CA SER A 19 -29.43 -3.45 4.19
C SER A 19 -29.91 -2.00 4.28
N ASP A 20 -31.17 -1.78 4.67
CA ASP A 20 -31.76 -0.44 4.76
C ASP A 20 -31.16 0.35 5.96
N ALA A 21 -30.91 -0.32 7.09
CA ALA A 21 -30.20 0.28 8.23
C ALA A 21 -28.73 0.64 7.92
N GLN A 22 -28.04 -0.16 7.10
CA GLN A 22 -26.68 0.12 6.65
C GLN A 22 -26.64 1.30 5.66
N ARG A 23 -27.65 1.44 4.79
CA ARG A 23 -27.80 2.60 3.90
C ARG A 23 -28.08 3.89 4.67
N ASP A 24 -28.93 3.85 5.69
CA ASP A 24 -29.22 5.02 6.52
C ASP A 24 -28.03 5.45 7.39
N ALA A 25 -27.23 4.49 7.90
CA ALA A 25 -25.99 4.79 8.60
C ALA A 25 -24.93 5.46 7.69
N LEU A 26 -24.84 5.04 6.43
CA LEU A 26 -23.96 5.65 5.42
C LEU A 26 -24.44 7.06 5.03
N ALA A 27 -25.75 7.28 4.93
CA ALA A 27 -26.34 8.59 4.67
C ALA A 27 -26.17 9.58 5.85
N ALA A 28 -26.18 9.07 7.09
CA ALA A 28 -25.89 9.86 8.29
C ALA A 28 -24.42 10.29 8.38
N LEU A 29 -23.47 9.46 7.91
CA LEU A 29 -22.04 9.82 7.85
C LEU A 29 -21.71 10.89 6.81
N LEU A 30 -22.55 11.05 5.78
CA LEU A 30 -22.35 12.02 4.69
C LEU A 30 -22.99 13.39 4.97
N ARG A 31 -23.77 13.54 6.05
CA ARG A 31 -24.28 14.85 6.50
C ARG A 31 -23.24 15.56 7.35
N ARG A 32 -22.56 16.55 6.74
CA ARG A 32 -21.72 17.51 7.49
C ARG A 32 -22.58 18.37 8.42
N PRO A 33 -22.17 18.61 9.68
CA PRO A 33 -22.78 19.65 10.49
C PRO A 33 -22.33 21.03 9.98
N SER A 34 -23.29 21.85 9.59
CA SER A 34 -23.08 23.29 9.34
C SER A 34 -22.89 23.98 10.68
N LYS A 35 -21.67 24.47 10.95
CA LYS A 35 -21.41 25.44 12.02
C LYS A 35 -21.30 26.82 11.39
N ASN A 36 -22.38 27.56 11.55
CA ASN A 36 -22.50 28.98 11.29
C ASN A 36 -22.08 29.73 12.56
N SER A 37 -21.05 30.57 12.50
CA SER A 37 -20.80 31.65 13.48
C SER A 37 -19.93 32.73 12.81
N GLY A 38 -20.35 33.99 12.99
CA GLY A 38 -19.94 35.21 12.27
C GLY A 38 -18.43 35.55 12.26
N SER A 39 -17.97 36.63 11.64
CA SER A 39 -18.58 37.95 11.56
C SER A 39 -18.05 38.75 10.35
N SER A 40 -18.84 39.74 9.98
CA SER A 40 -18.64 40.76 8.97
C SER A 40 -17.49 41.74 9.28
N SER A 41 -16.62 41.99 8.32
CA SER A 41 -16.09 43.34 8.10
C SER A 41 -15.90 43.63 6.61
N SER A 42 -16.54 44.71 6.18
CA SER A 42 -16.51 45.28 4.85
C SER A 42 -15.21 46.04 4.60
N SER A 43 -14.56 45.80 3.48
CA SER A 43 -13.69 46.81 2.85
C SER A 43 -13.71 46.60 1.34
N GLN A 44 -14.42 47.50 0.66
CA GLN A 44 -14.37 47.67 -0.79
C GLN A 44 -12.93 48.00 -1.20
N ARG A 45 -12.35 47.20 -2.10
CA ARG A 45 -11.27 47.63 -3.00
C ARG A 45 -11.72 47.36 -4.43
N GLY A 46 -11.60 48.39 -5.26
CA GLY A 46 -12.04 48.40 -6.66
C GLY A 46 -11.30 47.41 -7.55
N PRO A 47 -11.74 47.29 -8.82
CA PRO A 47 -11.21 46.29 -9.75
C PRO A 47 -9.74 46.57 -10.13
N PRO A 48 -8.91 45.53 -10.30
CA PRO A 48 -7.54 45.68 -10.75
C PRO A 48 -7.48 46.01 -12.25
N GLN A 49 -6.58 46.92 -12.59
CA GLN A 49 -6.27 47.41 -13.93
C GLN A 49 -5.52 46.33 -14.74
N PRO A 50 -5.68 46.26 -16.08
CA PRO A 50 -5.00 45.26 -16.91
C PRO A 50 -3.48 45.51 -17.00
N PRO A 51 -2.66 44.45 -17.17
CA PRO A 51 -1.20 44.58 -17.22
C PRO A 51 -0.71 45.16 -18.56
N ALA A 52 0.30 46.03 -18.48
CA ALA A 52 1.08 46.55 -19.60
C ALA A 52 2.03 45.46 -20.17
N PRO A 53 2.44 45.55 -21.46
CA PRO A 53 3.21 44.51 -22.14
C PRO A 53 4.62 44.35 -21.57
N ALA A 54 5.04 43.09 -21.41
CA ALA A 54 6.33 42.70 -20.84
C ALA A 54 7.51 43.08 -21.75
N GLU A 55 8.46 43.84 -21.21
CA GLU A 55 9.83 43.92 -21.72
C GLU A 55 10.55 42.60 -21.43
N LYS A 56 11.23 42.06 -22.45
CA LYS A 56 12.13 40.91 -22.32
C LYS A 56 13.34 41.34 -21.48
N VAL A 57 13.49 40.73 -20.32
CA VAL A 57 14.77 40.68 -19.59
C VAL A 57 15.26 39.24 -19.68
N GLU A 58 16.35 39.05 -20.41
CA GLU A 58 17.17 37.84 -20.36
C GLU A 58 17.91 37.88 -19.02
N GLU A 59 17.56 37.00 -18.08
CA GLU A 59 18.30 36.84 -16.83
C GLU A 59 19.04 35.50 -16.85
N GLU A 60 20.36 35.62 -16.75
CA GLU A 60 21.38 34.60 -16.89
C GLU A 60 21.40 33.67 -15.66
N ASP A 61 21.45 32.38 -15.95
CA ASP A 61 21.45 31.24 -15.02
C ASP A 61 22.72 31.21 -14.14
N THR A 62 22.62 31.67 -12.89
CA THR A 62 23.63 31.41 -11.84
C THR A 62 22.99 31.31 -10.45
N ALA A 63 22.14 30.31 -10.23
CA ALA A 63 21.75 29.91 -8.87
C ALA A 63 22.72 28.82 -8.35
N PRO A 64 23.43 29.03 -7.22
CA PRO A 64 24.27 27.98 -6.62
C PRO A 64 23.40 26.83 -6.10
N PRO A 65 23.92 25.58 -6.07
CA PRO A 65 23.14 24.43 -5.63
C PRO A 65 22.65 24.64 -4.20
N THR A 66 21.34 24.54 -4.00
CA THR A 66 20.67 24.59 -2.70
C THR A 66 21.35 23.59 -1.77
N GLN A 67 22.08 24.10 -0.77
CA GLN A 67 22.66 23.27 0.27
C GLN A 67 21.52 22.58 1.03
N ALA A 68 21.59 21.25 1.11
CA ALA A 68 20.67 20.45 1.92
C ALA A 68 20.65 20.98 3.36
N PRO A 69 19.49 20.97 4.04
CA PRO A 69 19.37 21.43 5.41
C PRO A 69 20.39 20.72 6.32
N VAL A 70 21.16 21.52 7.06
CA VAL A 70 22.15 21.07 8.04
C VAL A 70 21.45 20.16 9.05
N GLY A 71 21.78 18.86 9.02
CA GLY A 71 21.20 17.86 9.91
C GLY A 71 20.54 16.67 9.21
N THR A 72 20.46 16.65 7.88
CA THR A 72 20.23 15.38 7.16
C THR A 72 21.55 14.61 7.12
N PRO A 73 21.68 13.45 7.79
CA PRO A 73 22.86 12.63 7.64
C PRO A 73 22.99 12.29 6.15
N ARG A 74 24.15 12.59 5.58
CA ARG A 74 24.43 12.25 4.18
C ARG A 74 24.22 10.74 4.03
N PRO A 75 23.63 10.27 2.92
CA PRO A 75 23.65 8.86 2.59
C PRO A 75 25.09 8.38 2.75
N MET A 76 25.29 7.35 3.57
CA MET A 76 26.61 6.74 3.74
C MET A 76 27.16 6.45 2.33
N PRO A 77 28.40 6.88 2.00
CA PRO A 77 28.99 6.58 0.71
C PRO A 77 28.87 5.08 0.46
N PHE A 78 28.23 4.73 -0.65
CA PHE A 78 28.14 3.35 -1.09
C PHE A 78 29.54 2.90 -1.46
N ASP A 79 30.13 2.03 -0.65
CA ASP A 79 31.35 1.32 -1.01
C ASP A 79 30.97 -0.07 -1.53
N PRO A 80 30.97 -0.29 -2.85
CA PRO A 80 30.65 -1.59 -3.45
C PRO A 80 31.64 -2.69 -3.04
N SER A 81 32.79 -2.35 -2.46
CA SER A 81 33.80 -3.32 -2.04
C SER A 81 33.53 -3.93 -0.66
N ILE A 82 32.63 -3.34 0.13
CA ILE A 82 32.26 -3.88 1.45
C ILE A 82 31.10 -4.85 1.28
N PRO A 83 31.31 -6.18 1.48
CA PRO A 83 30.21 -7.12 1.42
C PRO A 83 29.19 -6.77 2.51
N PRO A 84 27.88 -6.79 2.20
CA PRO A 84 26.87 -6.60 3.23
C PRO A 84 27.03 -7.67 4.31
N PRO A 85 26.75 -7.34 5.59
CA PRO A 85 26.74 -8.38 6.61
C PRO A 85 25.73 -9.44 6.19
N SER A 86 26.09 -10.71 6.40
CA SER A 86 25.19 -11.82 6.14
C SER A 86 23.97 -11.63 7.01
N ILE A 87 22.79 -11.53 6.39
CA ILE A 87 21.55 -11.70 7.12
C ILE A 87 21.44 -13.22 7.22
N ASP A 88 21.50 -13.75 8.44
CA ASP A 88 21.05 -15.12 8.66
C ASP A 88 19.57 -15.12 8.27
N PRO A 89 19.16 -15.83 7.20
CA PRO A 89 17.82 -15.68 6.65
C PRO A 89 16.80 -16.13 7.69
N PHE A 90 16.28 -15.12 8.39
CA PHE A 90 15.11 -15.20 9.24
C PHE A 90 15.15 -16.38 10.22
N ALA A 91 16.01 -16.28 11.24
CA ALA A 91 15.71 -16.93 12.50
C ALA A 91 14.36 -16.35 12.96
N PHE A 92 13.27 -17.08 12.68
CA PHE A 92 11.96 -16.65 13.09
C PHE A 92 11.96 -16.52 14.60
N PRO A 93 11.50 -15.37 15.15
CA PRO A 93 11.41 -15.24 16.58
C PRO A 93 10.54 -16.37 17.10
N SER A 94 11.03 -17.09 18.11
CA SER A 94 10.22 -18.06 18.86
C SER A 94 8.91 -17.39 19.29
N ALA A 95 7.84 -18.14 19.46
CA ALA A 95 6.54 -17.54 19.81
C ALA A 95 6.55 -16.78 21.16
N GLN A 96 7.60 -16.95 21.96
CA GLN A 96 7.85 -16.20 23.19
C GLN A 96 8.32 -14.74 22.94
N ASP A 97 8.95 -14.47 21.79
CA ASP A 97 9.53 -13.17 21.40
C ASP A 97 8.77 -12.52 20.22
N LEU A 98 7.45 -12.72 20.18
CA LEU A 98 6.61 -12.18 19.12
C LEU A 98 6.69 -10.65 19.07
N PRO A 99 7.05 -10.06 17.92
CA PRO A 99 7.15 -8.61 17.80
C PRO A 99 5.78 -7.96 17.98
N PRO A 100 5.73 -6.75 18.58
CA PRO A 100 4.50 -5.99 18.63
C PRO A 100 4.11 -5.57 17.20
N ALA A 101 2.80 -5.46 16.95
CA ALA A 101 2.29 -5.00 15.66
C ALA A 101 3.00 -3.72 15.17
N PRO A 102 3.40 -3.66 13.88
CA PRO A 102 4.06 -2.50 13.31
C PRO A 102 3.25 -1.22 13.55
N ARG A 103 3.95 -0.15 13.92
CA ARG A 103 3.34 1.15 14.20
C ARG A 103 4.30 2.27 13.88
N LYS A 104 3.77 3.47 13.66
CA LYS A 104 4.59 4.66 13.43
C LYS A 104 5.53 4.91 14.61
N ARG A 105 6.84 4.84 14.36
CA ARG A 105 7.89 5.14 15.34
C ARG A 105 8.65 6.42 15.01
N ILE A 106 8.86 6.72 13.73
CA ILE A 106 9.61 7.90 13.28
C ILE A 106 8.64 9.08 13.12
N LEU A 107 8.63 9.98 14.11
CA LEU A 107 7.73 11.15 14.15
C LEU A 107 8.49 12.47 14.30
N THR A 108 9.72 12.40 14.84
CA THR A 108 10.57 13.55 15.13
C THR A 108 11.99 13.28 14.59
N PRO A 109 12.82 14.33 14.43
CA PRO A 109 14.22 14.15 14.05
C PRO A 109 15.01 13.25 15.00
N THR A 110 14.70 13.28 16.31
CA THR A 110 15.33 12.38 17.29
C THR A 110 14.98 10.92 17.05
N HIS A 111 13.72 10.62 16.68
CA HIS A 111 13.33 9.25 16.34
C HIS A 111 14.02 8.76 15.07
N LEU A 112 14.24 9.66 14.09
CA LEU A 112 15.01 9.34 12.89
C LEU A 112 16.46 9.01 13.26
N ALA A 113 17.10 9.82 14.10
CA ALA A 113 18.46 9.53 14.57
C ALA A 113 18.56 8.15 15.24
N HIS A 114 17.57 7.80 16.08
CA HIS A 114 17.51 6.47 16.69
C HIS A 114 17.28 5.36 15.65
N PHE A 115 16.43 5.57 14.65
CA PHE A 115 16.22 4.60 13.58
C PHE A 115 17.51 4.31 12.81
N LEU A 116 18.28 5.34 12.46
CA LEU A 116 19.52 5.19 11.70
C LEU A 116 20.60 4.37 12.43
N THR A 117 20.53 4.28 13.75
CA THR A 117 21.42 3.44 14.58
C THR A 117 20.75 2.15 15.06
N SER A 118 19.54 1.85 14.60
CA SER A 118 18.77 0.68 15.05
C SER A 118 19.12 -0.59 14.26
N GLN A 119 18.87 -1.75 14.86
CA GLN A 119 19.03 -3.04 14.18
C GLN A 119 18.14 -3.15 12.93
N THR A 120 16.90 -2.66 13.00
CA THR A 120 15.98 -2.65 11.85
C THR A 120 16.56 -1.92 10.63
N HIS A 121 17.23 -0.78 10.84
CA HIS A 121 17.88 -0.06 9.75
C HIS A 121 19.07 -0.84 9.19
N THR A 122 19.88 -1.46 10.06
CA THR A 122 20.98 -2.34 9.65
C THR A 122 20.47 -3.52 8.82
N ASP A 123 19.43 -4.21 9.27
CA ASP A 123 18.85 -5.38 8.58
C ASP A 123 18.29 -4.98 7.22
N LEU A 124 17.50 -3.91 7.17
CA LEU A 124 16.90 -3.40 5.94
C LEU A 124 17.97 -3.02 4.90
N LEU A 125 18.99 -2.26 5.32
CA LEU A 125 20.07 -1.86 4.43
C LEU A 125 20.90 -3.07 3.95
N SER A 126 21.10 -4.06 4.81
CA SER A 126 21.81 -5.28 4.46
C SER A 126 21.04 -6.11 3.45
N PHE A 127 19.71 -6.21 3.61
CA PHE A 127 18.82 -6.92 2.69
C PHE A 127 18.86 -6.26 1.31
N LEU A 128 18.70 -4.94 1.26
CA LEU A 128 18.75 -4.17 0.01
C LEU A 128 20.11 -4.30 -0.68
N ARG A 129 21.22 -4.30 0.07
CA ARG A 129 22.57 -4.47 -0.49
C ARG A 129 22.81 -5.88 -1.03
N GLN A 130 22.33 -6.91 -0.33
CA GLN A 130 22.42 -8.30 -0.82
C GLN A 130 21.59 -8.48 -2.10
N GLY A 131 20.38 -7.92 -2.14
CA GLY A 131 19.53 -7.92 -3.35
C GLY A 131 20.18 -7.16 -4.51
N ALA A 132 20.75 -5.98 -4.25
CA ALA A 132 21.45 -5.21 -5.27
C ALA A 132 22.68 -5.96 -5.81
N ALA A 133 23.46 -6.61 -4.95
CA ALA A 133 24.64 -7.38 -5.35
C ALA A 133 24.25 -8.63 -6.17
N SER A 134 23.13 -9.29 -5.86
CA SER A 134 22.71 -10.53 -6.53
C SER A 134 22.22 -10.32 -7.97
N ILE A 135 21.83 -9.10 -8.33
CA ILE A 135 21.35 -8.75 -9.68
C ILE A 135 22.41 -8.10 -10.56
N VAL A 136 23.62 -7.85 -10.06
CA VAL A 136 24.71 -7.26 -10.87
C VAL A 136 25.08 -8.21 -12.01
N GLY A 137 24.98 -7.72 -13.25
CA GLY A 137 25.27 -8.51 -14.44
C GLY A 137 24.17 -9.50 -14.84
N VAL A 138 23.06 -9.56 -14.10
CA VAL A 138 21.89 -10.37 -14.44
C VAL A 138 20.99 -9.57 -15.37
N GLN A 139 20.76 -10.07 -16.58
CA GLN A 139 19.84 -9.46 -17.52
C GLN A 139 18.42 -9.98 -17.29
N VAL A 140 17.44 -9.08 -17.35
CA VAL A 140 16.03 -9.49 -17.44
C VAL A 140 15.82 -10.08 -18.84
N PRO A 141 15.41 -11.35 -18.98
CA PRO A 141 15.21 -11.95 -20.30
C PRO A 141 14.15 -11.17 -21.09
N ALA A 142 14.42 -10.92 -22.38
CA ALA A 142 13.53 -10.15 -23.26
C ALA A 142 12.14 -10.80 -23.44
N ASP A 143 12.07 -12.12 -23.26
CA ASP A 143 10.89 -12.93 -23.57
C ASP A 143 9.98 -13.18 -22.35
N VAL A 144 10.17 -12.45 -21.24
CA VAL A 144 9.23 -12.49 -20.11
C VAL A 144 7.96 -11.69 -20.47
N HIS A 145 7.16 -12.23 -21.38
CA HIS A 145 5.76 -11.86 -21.55
C HIS A 145 4.96 -12.54 -20.46
N THR A 146 4.85 -11.89 -19.30
CA THR A 146 4.30 -12.45 -18.04
C THR A 146 5.10 -13.66 -17.54
N PRO A 147 5.41 -13.76 -16.24
CA PRO A 147 5.98 -14.99 -15.72
C PRO A 147 4.88 -16.05 -15.78
N GLU A 148 4.85 -16.87 -16.83
CA GLU A 148 4.73 -18.28 -16.49
C GLU A 148 5.92 -18.55 -15.57
N PRO A 149 5.69 -18.97 -14.32
CA PRO A 149 6.81 -19.31 -13.45
C PRO A 149 7.62 -20.32 -14.23
N SER A 150 8.87 -19.96 -14.57
CA SER A 150 9.84 -20.92 -15.10
C SER A 150 9.67 -22.19 -14.28
N PRO A 151 9.39 -23.36 -14.89
CA PRO A 151 9.26 -24.58 -14.13
C PRO A 151 10.59 -24.73 -13.42
N ALA A 152 10.58 -24.44 -12.11
CA ALA A 152 11.72 -24.71 -11.26
C ALA A 152 12.09 -26.17 -11.52
N PRO A 153 13.40 -26.52 -11.57
CA PRO A 153 13.81 -27.89 -11.77
C PRO A 153 12.99 -28.75 -10.83
N ALA A 154 12.25 -29.71 -11.40
CA ALA A 154 11.21 -30.49 -10.74
C ALA A 154 11.60 -30.77 -9.28
N ALA A 155 11.14 -29.91 -8.37
CA ALA A 155 11.07 -30.28 -6.98
C ALA A 155 10.01 -31.37 -7.00
N ASP A 156 10.43 -32.59 -6.70
CA ASP A 156 9.64 -33.81 -6.74
C ASP A 156 8.14 -33.50 -6.60
N GLU A 157 7.35 -33.87 -7.61
CA GLU A 157 5.88 -33.67 -7.70
C GLU A 157 5.10 -34.33 -6.55
N SER A 158 5.77 -34.75 -5.48
CA SER A 158 5.21 -35.45 -4.34
C SER A 158 4.62 -34.54 -3.26
N ASP A 159 4.80 -33.21 -3.27
CA ASP A 159 4.35 -32.39 -2.12
C ASP A 159 3.69 -31.02 -2.44
N GLY A 160 3.55 -30.61 -3.71
CA GLY A 160 2.76 -29.42 -4.09
C GLY A 160 3.19 -28.07 -3.47
N LYS A 161 4.39 -27.98 -2.88
CA LYS A 161 4.91 -26.78 -2.20
C LYS A 161 5.60 -25.84 -3.19
N ARG A 162 5.08 -24.61 -3.31
CA ARG A 162 5.71 -23.52 -4.06
C ARG A 162 6.94 -23.00 -3.32
N THR A 163 7.96 -22.57 -4.05
CA THR A 163 9.05 -21.77 -3.46
C THR A 163 8.52 -20.39 -3.02
N GLY A 164 9.23 -19.70 -2.13
CA GLY A 164 8.83 -18.35 -1.69
C GLY A 164 8.66 -17.35 -2.85
N ILE A 165 9.50 -17.46 -3.89
CA ILE A 165 9.40 -16.62 -5.10
C ILE A 165 8.14 -16.97 -5.90
N GLN A 166 7.85 -18.26 -6.11
CA GLN A 166 6.64 -18.69 -6.81
C GLN A 166 5.36 -18.28 -6.07
N SER A 167 5.37 -18.37 -4.73
CA SER A 167 4.30 -17.86 -3.88
C SER A 167 4.08 -16.36 -4.03
N ALA A 168 5.17 -15.57 -4.01
CA ALA A 168 5.10 -14.12 -4.20
C ALA A 168 4.57 -13.74 -5.59
N LEU A 169 5.02 -14.40 -6.65
CA LEU A 169 4.50 -14.16 -8.02
C LEU A 169 3.02 -14.52 -8.15
N ALA A 170 2.59 -15.64 -7.57
CA ALA A 170 1.18 -16.04 -7.59
C ALA A 170 0.29 -15.06 -6.78
N LEU A 171 0.80 -14.54 -5.66
CA LEU A 171 0.17 -13.46 -4.90
C LEU A 171 0.02 -12.20 -5.77
N LEU A 172 1.09 -11.76 -6.43
CA LEU A 172 1.08 -10.58 -7.30
C LEU A 172 0.09 -10.73 -8.48
N ASN A 173 -0.02 -11.91 -9.07
CA ASN A 173 -1.03 -12.20 -10.09
C ASN A 173 -2.47 -12.08 -9.55
N THR A 174 -2.68 -12.47 -8.29
CA THR A 174 -3.98 -12.29 -7.62
C THR A 174 -4.25 -10.80 -7.37
N VAL A 175 -3.26 -10.03 -6.91
CA VAL A 175 -3.37 -8.57 -6.77
C VAL A 175 -3.67 -7.90 -8.10
N ALA A 176 -3.01 -8.31 -9.20
CA ALA A 176 -3.28 -7.80 -10.53
C ALA A 176 -4.72 -8.11 -10.99
N SER A 177 -5.25 -9.29 -10.63
CA SER A 177 -6.64 -9.67 -10.90
C SER A 177 -7.63 -8.81 -10.10
N ILE A 178 -7.32 -8.49 -8.84
CA ILE A 178 -8.09 -7.55 -8.02
C ILE A 178 -8.05 -6.15 -8.64
N LEU A 179 -6.90 -5.70 -9.13
CA LEU A 179 -6.81 -4.41 -9.83
C LEU A 179 -7.69 -4.39 -11.08
N ALA A 180 -7.71 -5.47 -11.86
CA ALA A 180 -8.53 -5.59 -13.07
C ALA A 180 -10.04 -5.56 -12.78
N SER A 181 -10.49 -6.03 -11.61
CA SER A 181 -11.89 -5.93 -11.18
C SER A 181 -12.31 -4.51 -10.75
N HIS A 182 -11.36 -3.58 -10.67
CA HIS A 182 -11.53 -2.19 -10.25
C HIS A 182 -11.20 -1.20 -11.37
N PRO A 183 -11.93 -1.23 -12.51
CA PRO A 183 -11.61 -0.38 -13.64
C PRO A 183 -11.71 1.11 -13.27
N PRO A 184 -10.83 1.96 -13.83
CA PRO A 184 -10.92 3.41 -13.68
C PRO A 184 -12.34 3.90 -14.02
N HIS A 185 -12.91 4.78 -13.20
CA HIS A 185 -14.13 5.48 -13.61
C HIS A 185 -13.89 6.12 -14.98
N ALA A 186 -14.80 5.87 -15.93
CA ALA A 186 -14.72 6.48 -17.25
C ALA A 186 -14.64 8.00 -17.10
N GLN A 187 -13.54 8.58 -17.57
CA GLN A 187 -13.46 10.03 -17.74
C GLN A 187 -14.63 10.41 -18.65
N ASN A 188 -15.42 11.43 -18.26
CA ASN A 188 -16.44 11.96 -19.15
C ASN A 188 -15.76 12.40 -20.45
N GLN A 189 -15.81 11.54 -21.47
CA GLN A 189 -15.52 11.90 -22.85
C GLN A 189 -16.68 12.80 -23.27
N GLY A 190 -16.52 14.11 -23.08
CA GLY A 190 -17.47 15.11 -23.56
C GLY A 190 -18.02 15.99 -22.44
N GLY A 191 -17.38 17.14 -22.23
CA GLY A 191 -18.01 18.44 -22.43
C GLY A 191 -19.36 18.79 -21.79
N THR A 192 -19.87 18.09 -20.78
CA THR A 192 -21.10 18.51 -20.07
C THR A 192 -20.78 19.06 -18.69
N LEU A 193 -20.81 20.39 -18.67
CA LEU A 193 -20.91 21.31 -17.54
C LEU A 193 -21.63 20.69 -16.33
N GLY A 194 -20.97 20.61 -15.18
CA GLY A 194 -21.71 20.44 -13.91
C GLY A 194 -20.95 19.93 -12.69
N SER A 195 -19.80 19.25 -12.82
CA SER A 195 -19.04 18.80 -11.65
C SER A 195 -17.57 19.17 -11.79
N GLY A 196 -17.22 20.37 -11.30
CA GLY A 196 -15.86 20.92 -11.29
C GLY A 196 -14.90 20.23 -10.32
N SER A 197 -15.08 18.94 -10.02
CA SER A 197 -14.12 18.19 -9.22
C SER A 197 -12.92 17.84 -10.10
N ALA A 198 -11.73 18.28 -9.69
CA ALA A 198 -10.51 18.05 -10.46
C ALA A 198 -10.15 16.55 -10.60
N SER A 199 -10.74 15.68 -9.76
CA SER A 199 -10.68 14.23 -9.91
C SER A 199 -11.52 13.71 -11.10
N ALA A 200 -12.65 14.35 -11.42
CA ALA A 200 -13.47 14.04 -12.59
C ALA A 200 -12.84 14.54 -13.91
N GLN A 201 -11.89 15.48 -13.82
CA GLN A 201 -11.13 16.03 -14.94
C GLN A 201 -9.80 15.30 -15.19
N GLY A 202 -9.54 14.19 -14.47
CA GLY A 202 -8.32 13.37 -14.65
C GLY A 202 -7.02 14.03 -14.20
N ARG A 203 -7.08 15.14 -13.46
CA ARG A 203 -5.89 15.87 -12.95
C ARG A 203 -5.37 15.33 -11.61
N PHE A 204 -6.19 14.56 -10.90
CA PHE A 204 -5.86 13.91 -9.64
C PHE A 204 -6.19 12.42 -9.74
N GLY A 205 -5.65 11.63 -8.80
CA GLY A 205 -5.81 10.18 -8.79
C GLY A 205 -7.27 9.70 -8.89
N ASN A 206 -7.45 8.55 -9.52
CA ASN A 206 -8.78 7.97 -9.77
C ASN A 206 -9.40 7.44 -8.46
N PRO A 207 -10.62 7.86 -8.07
CA PRO A 207 -11.27 7.38 -6.85
C PRO A 207 -11.49 5.86 -6.77
N THR A 208 -11.57 5.12 -7.90
CA THR A 208 -11.67 3.65 -7.87
C THR A 208 -10.50 3.01 -7.15
N PHE A 209 -9.32 3.67 -7.12
CA PHE A 209 -8.17 3.22 -6.36
C PHE A 209 -8.52 2.90 -4.89
N ARG A 210 -9.45 3.64 -4.29
CA ARG A 210 -9.89 3.40 -2.90
C ARG A 210 -10.58 2.06 -2.72
N ASN A 211 -11.34 1.63 -3.73
CA ASN A 211 -12.02 0.34 -3.71
C ASN A 211 -11.01 -0.80 -3.87
N PHE A 212 -10.08 -0.67 -4.82
CA PHE A 212 -8.95 -1.60 -4.98
C PHE A 212 -8.16 -1.74 -3.67
N HIS A 213 -7.74 -0.61 -3.10
CA HIS A 213 -6.96 -0.59 -1.86
C HIS A 213 -7.75 -1.19 -0.69
N ALA A 214 -9.05 -0.92 -0.59
CA ALA A 214 -9.90 -1.49 0.46
C ALA A 214 -10.04 -3.02 0.30
N GLU A 215 -10.18 -3.54 -0.93
CA GLU A 215 -10.24 -4.98 -1.17
C GLU A 215 -8.92 -5.67 -0.82
N ILE A 216 -7.78 -5.09 -1.23
CA ILE A 216 -6.46 -5.61 -0.85
C ILE A 216 -6.34 -5.68 0.66
N SER A 217 -6.60 -4.58 1.36
CA SER A 217 -6.56 -4.54 2.82
C SER A 217 -7.58 -5.48 3.48
N ALA A 218 -8.71 -5.80 2.86
CA ALA A 218 -9.65 -6.77 3.40
C ALA A 218 -9.13 -8.22 3.28
N ARG A 219 -8.30 -8.50 2.26
CA ARG A 219 -7.88 -9.85 1.89
C ARG A 219 -6.44 -10.20 2.29
N SER A 220 -5.63 -9.27 2.78
CA SER A 220 -4.19 -9.49 3.04
C SER A 220 -3.88 -10.70 3.93
N ASP A 221 -4.64 -10.91 5.01
CA ASP A 221 -4.42 -12.06 5.92
C ASP A 221 -4.71 -13.39 5.21
N GLU A 222 -5.84 -13.46 4.50
CA GLU A 222 -6.23 -14.61 3.66
C GLU A 222 -5.14 -14.89 2.61
N LEU A 223 -4.72 -13.86 1.87
CA LEU A 223 -3.70 -13.96 0.82
C LEU A 223 -2.37 -14.49 1.38
N HIS A 224 -1.91 -14.00 2.54
CA HIS A 224 -0.69 -14.52 3.16
C HIS A 224 -0.83 -16.01 3.52
N SER A 225 -1.95 -16.41 4.12
CA SER A 225 -2.19 -17.82 4.48
C SER A 225 -2.36 -18.73 3.24
N GLN A 226 -2.90 -18.19 2.15
CA GLN A 226 -3.16 -18.94 0.91
C GLN A 226 -1.87 -19.23 0.15
N PHE A 227 -0.98 -18.24 0.03
CA PHE A 227 0.20 -18.35 -0.82
C PHE A 227 1.45 -18.83 -0.08
N PHE A 228 1.59 -18.56 1.22
CA PHE A 228 2.75 -18.96 2.00
C PHE A 228 2.38 -20.10 2.94
N HIS A 229 2.78 -21.33 2.57
CA HIS A 229 2.38 -22.54 3.31
C HIS A 229 2.81 -22.52 4.78
N GLN A 230 3.93 -21.86 5.10
CA GLN A 230 4.42 -21.70 6.46
C GLN A 230 3.55 -20.76 7.33
N LEU A 231 2.71 -19.95 6.69
CA LEU A 231 1.75 -19.06 7.35
C LEU A 231 0.34 -19.64 7.36
N ARG A 232 0.12 -20.82 6.78
CA ARG A 232 -1.18 -21.48 6.75
C ARG A 232 -1.41 -22.25 8.04
N ASP A 233 -2.61 -22.13 8.58
CA ASP A 233 -3.04 -22.93 9.73
C ASP A 233 -3.16 -24.39 9.28
N GLY A 234 -2.47 -25.29 9.99
CA GLY A 234 -2.45 -26.73 9.75
C GLY A 234 -3.21 -27.51 10.82
N GLU A 235 -3.76 -28.67 10.46
CA GLU A 235 -4.46 -29.55 11.41
C GLU A 235 -3.54 -30.09 12.52
N GLY A 236 -2.22 -30.11 12.28
CA GLY A 236 -1.21 -30.55 13.24
C GLY A 236 -0.56 -29.44 14.07
N ASP A 237 -0.94 -28.18 13.85
CA ASP A 237 -0.32 -27.05 14.56
C ASP A 237 -0.72 -27.07 16.04
N ASP A 238 0.25 -26.89 16.92
CA ASP A 238 -0.03 -26.60 18.32
C ASP A 238 -0.49 -25.12 18.50
N GLU A 239 -0.95 -24.79 19.70
CA GLU A 239 -1.45 -23.44 19.99
C GLU A 239 -0.37 -22.36 19.92
N GLU A 240 0.90 -22.74 20.14
CA GLU A 240 2.04 -21.83 20.06
C GLU A 240 2.33 -21.46 18.59
N GLU A 241 2.35 -22.45 17.71
CA GLU A 241 2.52 -22.29 16.27
C GLU A 241 1.36 -21.48 15.65
N LYS A 242 0.10 -21.80 15.99
CA LYS A 242 -1.06 -21.01 15.53
C LYS A 242 -0.96 -19.54 15.95
N ARG A 243 -0.56 -19.30 17.20
CA ARG A 243 -0.38 -17.93 17.71
C ARG A 243 0.73 -17.22 16.94
N TRP A 244 1.84 -17.90 16.69
CA TRP A 244 2.95 -17.33 15.93
C TRP A 244 2.54 -16.98 14.49
N LYS A 245 1.89 -17.91 13.77
CA LYS A 245 1.39 -17.70 12.40
C LYS A 245 0.47 -16.49 12.34
N LYS A 246 -0.45 -16.37 13.30
CA LYS A 246 -1.37 -15.22 13.39
C LYS A 246 -0.64 -13.89 13.57
N VAL A 247 0.39 -13.83 14.43
CA VAL A 247 1.17 -12.61 14.61
C VAL A 247 2.02 -12.28 13.38
N ALA A 248 2.66 -13.28 12.78
CA ALA A 248 3.43 -13.11 11.56
C ALA A 248 2.56 -12.57 10.41
N ARG A 249 1.36 -13.12 10.21
CA ARG A 249 0.41 -12.61 9.21
C ARG A 249 -0.03 -11.18 9.52
N ALA A 250 -0.27 -10.85 10.79
CA ALA A 250 -0.65 -9.49 11.20
C ALA A 250 0.48 -8.46 10.97
N GLU A 251 1.73 -8.87 11.18
CA GLU A 251 2.90 -8.04 10.89
C GLU A 251 3.07 -7.84 9.37
N LEU A 252 3.12 -8.91 8.59
CA LEU A 252 3.23 -8.85 7.13
C LEU A 252 2.10 -8.04 6.52
N LYS A 253 0.88 -8.18 7.05
CA LYS A 253 -0.29 -7.41 6.63
C LYS A 253 -0.06 -5.90 6.74
N ALA A 254 0.61 -5.42 7.80
CA ALA A 254 0.84 -3.99 7.98
C ALA A 254 1.75 -3.40 6.88
N TYR A 255 2.77 -4.16 6.46
CA TYR A 255 3.66 -3.76 5.36
C TYR A 255 2.95 -3.88 4.01
N PHE A 256 2.31 -5.03 3.77
CA PHE A 256 1.60 -5.32 2.53
C PHE A 256 0.48 -4.31 2.26
N ASP A 257 -0.28 -3.89 3.28
CA ASP A 257 -1.38 -2.91 3.11
C ASP A 257 -0.87 -1.53 2.67
N GLU A 258 0.33 -1.13 3.11
CA GLU A 258 0.95 0.18 2.83
C GLU A 258 1.91 0.13 1.62
N ALA A 259 2.01 -1.01 0.93
CA ALA A 259 2.87 -1.20 -0.24
C ALA A 259 2.25 -0.65 -1.55
N TRP A 260 0.95 -0.36 -1.57
CA TRP A 260 0.19 -0.10 -2.82
C TRP A 260 -0.12 1.37 -3.09
N GLY A 261 0.33 2.28 -2.23
CA GLY A 261 0.00 3.71 -2.30
C GLY A 261 -0.85 4.17 -1.12
N ASN A 262 -1.27 5.45 -1.11
CA ASN A 262 -2.11 5.99 -0.05
C ASN A 262 -3.56 6.20 -0.52
N ALA A 263 -4.53 5.44 -0.02
CA ALA A 263 -5.94 5.55 -0.43
C ALA A 263 -6.56 6.95 -0.26
N ARG A 264 -6.11 7.72 0.74
CA ARG A 264 -6.66 9.06 1.01
C ARG A 264 -6.17 10.08 -0.02
N ARG A 265 -4.86 10.09 -0.27
CA ARG A 265 -4.19 11.04 -1.19
C ARG A 265 -4.21 10.57 -2.65
N ILE A 266 -4.39 9.27 -2.88
CA ILE A 266 -4.29 8.59 -4.18
C ILE A 266 -2.94 8.91 -4.84
N ASP A 267 -1.88 8.64 -4.08
CA ASP A 267 -0.50 8.81 -4.49
C ASP A 267 0.35 7.57 -4.19
N TYR A 268 1.53 7.52 -4.79
CA TYR A 268 2.54 6.49 -4.60
C TYR A 268 3.91 7.16 -4.53
N GLY A 269 4.81 6.59 -3.72
CA GLY A 269 6.19 7.07 -3.60
C GLY A 269 7.09 6.01 -2.99
N SER A 270 8.38 6.33 -2.86
CA SER A 270 9.41 5.40 -2.39
C SER A 270 9.17 4.82 -0.98
N GLY A 271 8.38 5.50 -0.14
CA GLY A 271 7.98 4.96 1.15
C GLY A 271 7.08 3.73 1.04
N MET A 272 6.24 3.65 0.00
CA MET A 272 5.39 2.48 -0.26
C MET A 272 6.19 1.38 -0.93
N GLU A 273 7.11 1.73 -1.83
CA GLU A 273 8.09 0.78 -2.39
C GLU A 273 8.90 0.11 -1.28
N LEU A 274 9.35 0.86 -0.27
CA LEU A 274 10.11 0.31 0.86
C LEU A 274 9.29 -0.64 1.76
N ASN A 275 7.95 -0.53 1.75
CA ASN A 275 7.10 -1.47 2.49
C ASN A 275 6.97 -2.82 1.78
N PHE A 276 7.21 -2.89 0.47
CA PHE A 276 7.12 -4.12 -0.32
C PHE A 276 8.40 -4.95 -0.18
#